data_AF-A0A4S2SR78-F1
#
_entry.id   AF-A0A4S2SR78-F1
#
_cell.length_a   1.000
_cell.length_b   1.000
_cell.length_c   1.000
_cell.angle_alpha   90.00
_cell.angle_beta   90.00
_cell.angle_gamma   90.00
#
_symmetry.space_group_name_H-M   'P 1'
#
loop_
_entity.id
_entity.type
_entity.pdbx_description
1 polymer ?
#
loop_
_entity_poly.entity_id
_entity_poly.type
_entity_poly.pdbx_seq_one_letter_code
_entity_poly.pdbx_strand_id
1 'polypeptide(L)'
;MNKWAVMFNELAQERRPMAQGLAWFDGLLVEEQVAALRLLSHYCVQARATSDDGPEAIRRAGLRATHTPAVLITRGRINEQLGKIASLAPLDERRKAFRLLISVLAVADHRRRQRFCSDGCGHQWHRLPRADVAEIE
;
A
#
# COMPACT_ATOMS: atom_id res chain seq x y z
N MET A 1 -8.61 3.48 -14.36
CA MET A 1 -7.92 2.75 -13.27
C MET A 1 -8.60 1.40 -13.05
N ASN A 2 -7.86 0.31 -12.78
CA ASN A 2 -8.48 -1.01 -12.52
C ASN A 2 -9.02 -1.11 -11.08
N LYS A 3 -9.82 -2.15 -10.78
CA LYS A 3 -10.46 -2.34 -9.46
C LYS A 3 -9.46 -2.43 -8.29
N TRP A 4 -8.31 -3.07 -8.49
CA TRP A 4 -7.28 -3.19 -7.45
C TRP A 4 -6.62 -1.85 -7.17
N ALA A 5 -6.41 -1.05 -8.20
CA ALA A 5 -5.83 0.26 -8.07
C ALA A 5 -6.76 1.24 -7.34
N VAL A 6 -8.08 1.13 -7.51
CA VAL A 6 -9.05 1.85 -6.66
C VAL A 6 -8.87 1.42 -5.20
N MET A 7 -8.92 0.12 -4.92
CA MET A 7 -8.74 -0.43 -3.56
C MET A 7 -7.45 0.08 -2.90
N PHE A 8 -6.31 0.00 -3.58
CA PHE A 8 -5.02 0.44 -3.03
C PHE A 8 -5.01 1.94 -2.71
N ASN A 9 -5.57 2.77 -3.59
CA ASN A 9 -5.62 4.21 -3.37
C ASN A 9 -6.63 4.60 -2.28
N GLU A 10 -7.76 3.90 -2.16
CA GLU A 10 -8.70 4.10 -1.05
C GLU A 10 -8.05 3.80 0.30
N LEU A 11 -7.31 2.69 0.39
CA LEU A 11 -6.60 2.31 1.61
C LEU A 11 -5.45 3.29 1.92
N ALA A 12 -4.64 3.66 0.92
CA ALA A 12 -3.51 4.57 1.10
C ALA A 12 -3.94 6.02 1.42
N GLN A 13 -5.15 6.41 1.03
CA GLN A 13 -5.74 7.71 1.36
C GLN A 13 -6.68 7.65 2.57
N GLU A 14 -6.70 6.51 3.29
CA GLU A 14 -7.52 6.30 4.50
C GLU A 14 -9.03 6.49 4.25
N ARG A 15 -9.48 6.38 3.00
CA ARG A 15 -10.88 6.40 2.59
C ARG A 15 -11.58 5.07 2.82
N ARG A 16 -10.80 3.99 2.93
CA ARG A 16 -11.26 2.65 3.32
C ARG A 16 -10.43 2.15 4.51
N PRO A 17 -11.05 1.54 5.53
CA PRO A 17 -10.32 0.96 6.65
C PRO A 17 -9.40 -0.20 6.22
N MET A 18 -8.21 -0.28 6.81
CA MET A 18 -7.25 -1.37 6.56
C MET A 18 -7.86 -2.76 6.80
N ALA A 19 -8.75 -2.91 7.79
CA ALA A 19 -9.43 -4.16 8.07
C ALA A 19 -10.26 -4.67 6.88
N GLN A 20 -10.95 -3.77 6.17
CA GLN A 20 -11.69 -4.13 4.94
C GLN A 20 -10.72 -4.48 3.80
N GLY A 21 -9.59 -3.78 3.70
CA GLY A 21 -8.54 -4.11 2.73
C GLY A 21 -7.95 -5.50 2.96
N LEU A 22 -7.72 -5.88 4.23
CA LEU A 22 -7.26 -7.22 4.58
C LEU A 22 -8.31 -8.29 4.27
N ALA A 23 -9.58 -8.06 4.61
CA ALA A 23 -10.66 -8.98 4.27
C ALA A 23 -10.77 -9.21 2.75
N TRP A 24 -10.67 -8.12 1.98
CA TRP A 24 -10.61 -8.19 0.52
C TRP A 24 -9.39 -8.99 0.02
N PHE A 25 -8.20 -8.75 0.59
CA PHE A 25 -6.97 -9.44 0.19
C PHE A 25 -7.00 -10.93 0.56
N ASP A 26 -7.53 -11.28 1.73
CA ASP A 26 -7.65 -12.65 2.22
C ASP A 26 -8.64 -13.47 1.38
N GLY A 27 -9.62 -12.83 0.74
CA GLY A 27 -10.57 -13.46 -0.18
C GLY A 27 -10.05 -13.72 -1.59
N LEU A 28 -8.85 -13.24 -1.93
CA LEU A 28 -8.21 -13.50 -3.22
C LEU A 28 -7.57 -14.90 -3.26
N LEU A 29 -7.49 -15.48 -4.46
CA LEU A 29 -6.66 -16.67 -4.69
C LEU A 29 -5.17 -16.35 -4.42
N VAL A 30 -4.36 -17.37 -4.16
CA VAL A 30 -2.94 -17.18 -3.83
C VAL A 30 -2.19 -16.45 -4.95
N GLU A 31 -2.47 -16.80 -6.19
CA GLU A 31 -1.89 -16.21 -7.39
C GLU A 31 -2.30 -14.73 -7.51
N GLU A 32 -3.55 -14.41 -7.16
CA GLU A 32 -4.07 -13.05 -7.14
C GLU A 32 -3.48 -12.22 -6.00
N GLN A 33 -3.26 -12.80 -4.82
CA GLN A 33 -2.55 -12.14 -3.72
C GLN A 33 -1.12 -11.76 -4.14
N VAL A 34 -0.40 -12.68 -4.78
CA VAL A 34 0.95 -12.44 -5.29
C VAL A 34 0.92 -11.35 -6.37
N ALA A 35 -0.03 -11.41 -7.31
CA ALA A 35 -0.19 -10.38 -8.34
C ALA A 35 -0.53 -9.00 -7.74
N ALA A 36 -1.39 -8.96 -6.72
CA ALA A 36 -1.77 -7.75 -6.02
C ALA A 36 -0.57 -7.11 -5.30
N LEU A 37 0.24 -7.90 -4.60
CA LEU A 37 1.47 -7.42 -3.95
C LEU A 37 2.49 -6.89 -4.95
N ARG A 38 2.67 -7.56 -6.10
CA ARG A 38 3.54 -7.09 -7.18
C ARG A 38 3.05 -5.77 -7.77
N LEU A 39 1.75 -5.66 -8.06
CA LEU A 39 1.18 -4.40 -8.56
C LEU A 39 1.33 -3.27 -7.54
N LEU A 40 1.09 -3.56 -6.26
CA LEU A 40 1.21 -2.57 -5.20
C LEU A 40 2.66 -2.09 -5.00
N SER A 41 3.65 -2.98 -5.14
CA SER A 41 5.06 -2.60 -5.11
C SER A 41 5.43 -1.66 -6.26
N HIS A 42 4.90 -1.90 -7.47
CA HIS A 42 5.05 -0.98 -8.60
C HIS A 42 4.44 0.40 -8.32
N TYR A 43 3.30 0.46 -7.64
CA TYR A 43 2.71 1.75 -7.24
C TYR A 43 3.53 2.50 -6.20
N CYS A 44 4.20 1.80 -5.27
CA CYS A 44 5.16 2.43 -4.37
C CYS A 44 6.31 3.09 -5.16
N VAL A 45 6.84 2.43 -6.19
CA VAL A 45 7.88 2.99 -7.08
C VAL A 45 7.34 4.21 -7.83
N GLN A 46 6.13 4.14 -8.41
CA GLN A 46 5.50 5.26 -9.13
C GLN A 46 5.18 6.46 -8.22
N ALA A 47 4.86 6.21 -6.96
CA ALA A 47 4.71 7.23 -5.93
C ALA A 47 6.06 7.83 -5.47
N ARG A 48 7.18 7.32 -5.99
CA ARG A 48 8.56 7.72 -5.65
C ARG A 48 8.90 7.43 -4.19
N ALA A 49 8.55 6.24 -3.71
CA ALA A 49 8.96 5.77 -2.39
C ALA A 49 10.49 5.86 -2.22
N THR A 50 10.94 6.29 -1.04
CA THR A 50 12.36 6.41 -0.68
C THR A 50 12.66 5.62 0.58
N SER A 51 13.94 5.30 0.85
CA SER A 51 14.32 4.54 2.05
C SER A 51 13.87 5.22 3.36
N ASP A 52 13.72 6.54 3.36
CA ASP A 52 13.22 7.32 4.51
C ASP A 52 11.76 7.03 4.84
N ASP A 53 11.00 6.44 3.91
CA ASP A 53 9.59 6.07 4.13
C ASP A 53 9.44 4.84 5.01
N GLY A 54 10.48 4.01 5.13
CA GLY A 54 10.44 2.73 5.82
C GLY A 54 9.96 2.84 7.28
N PRO A 55 10.63 3.63 8.14
CA PRO A 55 10.24 3.75 9.54
C PRO A 55 8.80 4.21 9.77
N GLU A 56 8.36 5.23 9.02
CA GLU A 56 6.99 5.75 9.14
C GLU A 56 5.96 4.74 8.59
N ALA A 57 6.27 4.06 7.49
CA ALA A 57 5.41 3.03 6.94
C ALA A 57 5.26 1.84 7.91
N ILE A 58 6.33 1.42 8.60
CA ILE A 58 6.26 0.37 9.64
C ILE A 58 5.32 0.78 10.77
N ARG A 59 5.46 2.02 11.25
CA ARG A 59 4.61 2.58 12.32
C ARG A 59 3.14 2.60 11.91
N ARG A 60 2.82 3.15 10.73
CA ARG A 60 1.45 3.19 10.18
C ARG A 60 0.89 1.80 9.92
N ALA A 61 1.72 0.87 9.46
CA ALA A 61 1.33 -0.50 9.24
C ALA A 61 1.06 -1.27 10.54
N GLY A 62 1.44 -0.74 11.72
CA GLY A 62 1.32 -1.41 13.01
C GLY A 62 2.13 -2.71 13.07
N LEU A 63 3.30 -2.74 12.42
CA LEU A 63 4.19 -3.89 12.41
C LEU A 63 5.27 -3.76 13.47
N ARG A 64 5.66 -4.89 14.06
CA ARG A 64 6.87 -4.98 14.88
C ARG A 64 8.09 -4.87 13.98
N ALA A 65 9.14 -4.20 14.45
CA ALA A 65 10.40 -4.07 13.73
C ALA A 65 11.06 -5.43 13.39
N THR A 66 10.71 -6.48 14.13
CA THR A 66 11.20 -7.86 13.91
C THR A 66 10.45 -8.62 12.83
N HIS A 67 9.30 -8.14 12.35
CA HIS A 67 8.60 -8.79 11.23
C HIS A 67 9.43 -8.68 9.95
N THR A 68 9.51 -9.76 9.17
CA THR A 68 10.29 -9.84 7.92
C THR A 68 10.12 -8.63 7.00
N PRO A 69 8.90 -8.17 6.64
CA PRO A 69 8.76 -7.02 5.75
C PRO A 69 9.29 -5.72 6.38
N ALA A 70 9.21 -5.54 7.70
CA ALA A 70 9.77 -4.38 8.40
C ALA A 70 11.32 -4.40 8.41
N VAL A 71 11.92 -5.57 8.56
CA VAL A 71 13.37 -5.75 8.44
C VAL A 71 13.83 -5.48 7.01
N LEU A 72 13.10 -5.93 6.01
CA LEU A 72 13.46 -5.74 4.60
C LEU A 72 13.39 -4.27 4.18
N ILE A 73 12.30 -3.56 4.50
CA ILE A 73 12.09 -2.17 4.03
C ILE A 73 13.13 -1.19 4.60
N THR A 74 13.74 -1.52 5.74
CA THR A 74 14.77 -0.71 6.40
C THR A 74 16.20 -1.01 5.94
N ARG A 75 16.38 -1.93 4.97
CA ARG A 75 17.71 -2.40 4.53
C ARG A 75 17.98 -2.11 3.06
N GLY A 76 19.06 -1.38 2.77
CA GLY A 76 19.54 -1.21 1.40
C GLY A 76 18.61 -0.37 0.51
N ARG A 77 18.55 -0.72 -0.79
CA ARG A 77 17.85 0.08 -1.81
C ARG A 77 16.36 -0.26 -1.83
N ILE A 78 15.50 0.74 -1.61
CA ILE A 78 14.06 0.53 -1.48
C ILE A 78 13.43 -0.23 -2.66
N ASN A 79 13.81 0.06 -3.91
CA ASN A 79 13.26 -0.61 -5.09
C ASN A 79 13.50 -2.12 -5.08
N GLU A 80 14.67 -2.56 -4.62
CA GLU A 80 15.00 -3.99 -4.51
C GLU A 80 14.20 -4.64 -3.37
N GLN A 81 14.00 -3.91 -2.27
CA GLN A 81 13.25 -4.42 -1.11
C GLN A 81 11.76 -4.52 -1.38
N LEU A 82 11.18 -3.57 -2.13
CA LEU A 82 9.78 -3.61 -2.54
C LEU A 82 9.46 -4.90 -3.31
N GLY A 83 10.36 -5.33 -4.20
CA GLY A 83 10.23 -6.60 -4.93
C GLY A 83 10.32 -7.83 -4.02
N LYS A 84 11.27 -7.83 -3.08
CA LYS A 84 11.41 -8.92 -2.08
C LYS A 84 10.18 -9.03 -1.17
N ILE A 85 9.69 -7.89 -0.66
CA ILE A 85 8.48 -7.82 0.17
C ILE A 85 7.26 -8.34 -0.60
N ALA A 86 7.12 -7.97 -1.88
CA ALA A 86 6.03 -8.44 -2.72
C ALA A 86 6.08 -9.95 -3.05
N SER A 87 7.20 -10.60 -2.77
CA SER A 87 7.43 -12.02 -3.03
C SER A 87 7.39 -12.88 -1.75
N LEU A 88 7.05 -12.28 -0.61
CA LEU A 88 6.99 -12.98 0.67
C LEU A 88 5.89 -14.06 0.67
N ALA A 89 6.21 -15.17 1.33
CA ALA A 89 5.32 -16.28 1.64
C ALA A 89 5.69 -16.78 3.05
N PRO A 90 4.81 -17.45 3.81
CA PRO A 90 3.44 -17.89 3.49
C PRO A 90 2.37 -16.79 3.69
N LEU A 91 1.08 -17.15 3.78
CA LEU A 91 -0.06 -16.21 3.87
C LEU A 91 0.12 -15.12 4.94
N ASP A 92 0.57 -15.49 6.15
CA ASP A 92 0.78 -14.51 7.22
C ASP A 92 1.82 -13.45 6.88
N GLU A 93 2.86 -13.82 6.13
CA GLU A 93 3.85 -12.86 5.63
C GLU A 93 3.29 -12.01 4.49
N ARG A 94 2.42 -12.57 3.63
CA ARG A 94 1.71 -11.78 2.61
C ARG A 94 0.78 -10.72 3.22
N ARG A 95 0.06 -11.04 4.29
CA ARG A 95 -0.80 -10.07 5.01
C ARG A 95 0.03 -8.92 5.60
N LYS A 96 1.19 -9.23 6.18
CA LYS A 96 2.13 -8.21 6.69
C LYS A 96 2.72 -7.38 5.56
N ALA A 97 3.10 -8.01 4.45
CA ALA A 97 3.58 -7.35 3.24
C ALA A 97 2.53 -6.40 2.67
N PHE A 98 1.27 -6.82 2.59
CA PHE A 98 0.16 -6.01 2.11
C PHE A 98 -0.01 -4.74 2.97
N ARG A 99 -0.11 -4.89 4.30
CA ARG A 99 -0.21 -3.75 5.23
C ARG A 99 0.96 -2.78 5.07
N LEU A 100 2.18 -3.31 4.98
CA LEU A 100 3.37 -2.48 4.84
C LEU A 100 3.38 -1.72 3.51
N LEU A 101 3.14 -2.40 2.38
CA LEU A 101 3.20 -1.77 1.07
C LEU A 101 2.09 -0.72 0.89
N ILE A 102 0.89 -0.92 1.45
CA ILE A 102 -0.13 0.13 1.48
C ILE A 102 0.38 1.34 2.29
N SER A 103 1.04 1.11 3.42
CA SER A 103 1.57 2.19 4.25
C SER A 103 2.73 2.93 3.56
N VAL A 104 3.59 2.22 2.83
CA VAL A 104 4.63 2.84 1.98
C VAL A 104 4.00 3.69 0.88
N LEU A 105 2.97 3.16 0.19
CA LEU A 105 2.23 3.92 -0.81
C LEU A 105 1.62 5.19 -0.20
N ALA A 106 1.00 5.09 0.98
CA ALA A 106 0.39 6.22 1.68
C ALA A 106 1.42 7.33 2.00
N VAL A 107 2.58 6.95 2.55
CA VAL A 107 3.64 7.91 2.91
C VAL A 107 4.22 8.57 1.66
N ALA A 108 4.57 7.77 0.64
CA ALA A 108 5.15 8.27 -0.60
C ALA A 108 4.19 9.17 -1.37
N ASP A 109 2.92 8.76 -1.50
CA ASP A 109 1.90 9.55 -2.18
C ASP A 109 1.55 10.83 -1.42
N HIS A 110 1.50 10.79 -0.08
CA HIS A 110 1.29 11.99 0.74
C HIS A 110 2.42 13.01 0.53
N ARG A 111 3.69 12.57 0.60
CA ARG A 111 4.84 13.44 0.29
C ARG A 111 4.77 14.02 -1.11
N ARG A 112 4.40 13.20 -2.10
CA ARG A 112 4.23 13.65 -3.48
C ARG A 112 3.14 14.71 -3.58
N ARG A 113 1.99 14.51 -2.93
CA ARG A 113 0.87 15.48 -2.90
C ARG A 113 1.29 16.82 -2.33
N GLN A 114 1.98 16.81 -1.19
CA GLN A 114 2.47 18.04 -0.55
C GLN A 114 3.41 18.85 -1.45
N ARG A 115 4.18 18.19 -2.32
CA ARG A 115 5.19 18.84 -3.18
C ARG A 115 4.67 19.27 -4.54
N PHE A 116 3.74 18.52 -5.12
CA PHE A 116 3.38 18.65 -6.53
C PHE A 116 1.88 18.85 -6.78
N CYS A 117 1.05 18.81 -5.74
CA CYS A 117 -0.40 18.86 -5.87
C CYS A 117 -1.04 19.82 -4.85
N SER A 118 -0.26 20.73 -4.27
CA SER A 118 -0.73 21.74 -3.30
C SER A 118 -1.72 22.73 -3.91
N ASP A 119 -1.55 23.08 -5.20
CA ASP A 119 -2.39 24.06 -5.90
C ASP A 119 -3.53 23.41 -6.70
N GLY A 120 -3.94 22.22 -6.26
CA GLY A 120 -4.95 21.40 -6.92
C GLY A 120 -4.35 20.18 -7.64
N CYS A 121 -5.12 19.08 -7.64
CA CYS A 121 -4.69 17.82 -8.23
C CYS A 121 -5.63 17.38 -9.36
N GLY A 122 -5.07 17.10 -10.54
CA GLY A 122 -5.76 16.55 -11.71
C GLY A 122 -5.76 15.02 -11.80
N HIS A 123 -5.06 14.33 -10.92
CA HIS A 123 -4.84 12.90 -11.05
C HIS A 123 -6.09 12.08 -10.68
N GLN A 124 -6.44 11.12 -11.53
CA GLN A 124 -7.62 10.25 -11.33
C GLN A 124 -7.59 9.47 -10.00
N TRP A 125 -6.40 9.13 -9.49
CA TRP A 125 -6.26 8.41 -8.22
C TRP A 125 -6.44 9.29 -6.98
N HIS A 126 -6.40 10.62 -7.10
CA HIS A 126 -6.77 11.55 -6.01
C HIS A 126 -8.21 12.05 -6.12
N ARG A 127 -8.89 11.75 -7.24
CA ARG A 127 -10.31 12.06 -7.48
C ARG A 127 -11.16 10.80 -7.48
N LEU A 128 -10.95 9.90 -6.51
CA LEU A 128 -11.77 8.70 -6.41
C LEU A 128 -13.23 9.10 -6.12
N PRO A 129 -14.23 8.48 -6.76
CA PRO A 129 -15.63 8.65 -6.38
C PRO A 129 -15.80 8.31 -4.90
N ARG A 130 -16.74 8.96 -4.21
CA ARG A 130 -17.05 8.60 -2.82
C ARG A 130 -17.32 7.09 -2.80
N ALA A 131 -16.74 6.38 -1.84
CA ALA A 131 -17.18 5.02 -1.60
C ALA A 131 -18.64 5.18 -1.21
N ASP A 132 -19.55 4.69 -2.05
CA ASP A 132 -20.96 4.68 -1.72
C ASP A 132 -21.07 3.99 -0.36
N VAL A 133 -21.44 4.75 0.65
CA VAL A 133 -21.94 4.19 1.88
C VAL A 133 -23.21 3.50 1.45
N ALA A 134 -23.16 2.18 1.29
CA ALA A 134 -24.36 1.39 1.21
C ALA A 134 -25.15 1.75 2.47
N GLU A 135 -26.23 2.53 2.30
CA GLU A 135 -27.24 2.73 3.30
C GLU A 135 -27.69 1.34 3.72
N ILE A 136 -27.39 1.00 4.97
CA ILE A 136 -27.98 -0.17 5.62
C ILE A 136 -29.39 0.31 5.99
N GLU A 137 -30.37 -0.04 5.15
CA GLU A 137 -31.75 -0.20 5.57
C GLU A 137 -31.94 -1.55 6.27
#